data_AF-A0A8J5PTJ4-F1
#
_entry.id   AF-A0A8J5PTJ4-F1
#
_cell.length_a   1.000
_cell.length_b   1.000
_cell.length_c   1.000
_cell.angle_alpha   90.00
_cell.angle_beta   90.00
_cell.angle_gamma   90.00
#
_symmetry.space_group_name_H-M   'P 1'
#
loop_
_entity.id
_entity.type
_entity.pdbx_description
1 polymer ?
#
loop_
_entity_poly.entity_id
_entity_poly.type
_entity_poly.pdbx_seq_one_letter_code
_entity_poly.pdbx_strand_id
1 'polypeptide(L)'
;MAELLREIRAKWIPEPLPPRDSFEGQTVLVTGGTGGLGLATAKHFANLGAAKVIITYRDKSRGEAARQEIEAAARATGRERVVIETMELDLSRYSSCISFVEELLRRTNGIDVVVLNAGTFNSSFIMSPDGWEETIQANTLSTALLAILLIKWMKAGRQNRQTPASLVFVSSGRHLTPDISEWPEWEKREGGILLHYKNASNWPSDSAVDAMYATSKLLVMYVFEEICKLAVDAKGE
;
A
#
# COMPACT_ATOMS: atom_id res chain seq x y z
N MET A 1 -1.03 9.93 -29.52
CA MET A 1 -1.23 11.41 -29.53
C MET A 1 -1.99 11.89 -28.29
N ALA A 2 -3.16 11.32 -27.97
CA ALA A 2 -3.95 11.71 -26.79
C ALA A 2 -3.22 11.47 -25.45
N GLU A 3 -2.49 10.37 -25.33
CA GLU A 3 -1.75 10.00 -24.10
C GLU A 3 -0.56 10.93 -23.84
N LEU A 4 0.21 11.24 -24.89
CA LEU A 4 1.29 12.22 -24.85
C LEU A 4 0.77 13.63 -24.50
N LEU A 5 -0.38 14.03 -25.06
CA LEU A 5 -1.02 15.29 -24.71
C LEU A 5 -1.53 15.30 -23.25
N ARG A 6 -2.01 14.16 -22.73
CA ARG A 6 -2.38 14.01 -21.32
C ARG A 6 -1.17 14.14 -20.40
N GLU A 7 -0.05 13.51 -20.73
CA GLU A 7 1.19 13.61 -19.95
C GLU A 7 1.78 15.02 -19.96
N ILE A 8 1.84 15.65 -21.13
CA ILE A 8 2.26 17.06 -21.26
C ILE A 8 1.31 17.94 -20.44
N ARG A 9 -0.01 17.75 -20.56
CA ARG A 9 -0.99 18.52 -19.77
C ARG A 9 -0.82 18.30 -18.27
N ALA A 10 -0.67 17.07 -17.79
CA ALA A 10 -0.48 16.77 -16.37
C ALA A 10 0.82 17.37 -15.82
N LYS A 11 1.87 17.44 -16.64
CA LYS A 11 3.16 18.04 -16.26
C LYS A 11 3.10 19.56 -16.13
N TRP A 12 2.30 20.24 -16.96
CA TRP A 12 2.25 21.70 -17.02
C TRP A 12 0.99 22.31 -16.40
N ILE A 13 -0.05 21.50 -16.18
CA ILE A 13 -1.33 21.86 -15.58
C ILE A 13 -1.68 20.74 -14.60
N PRO A 14 -1.06 20.73 -13.41
CA PRO A 14 -1.39 19.74 -12.40
C PRO A 14 -2.87 19.86 -12.03
N GLU A 15 -3.51 18.72 -11.77
CA GLU A 15 -4.87 18.75 -11.24
C GLU A 15 -4.88 19.55 -9.92
N PRO A 16 -5.92 20.37 -9.69
CA PRO A 16 -6.02 21.12 -8.45
C PRO A 16 -6.09 20.14 -7.29
N LEU A 17 -5.37 20.46 -6.21
CA LEU A 17 -5.46 19.68 -4.98
C LEU A 17 -6.90 19.68 -4.46
N PRO A 18 -7.35 18.57 -3.84
CA PRO A 18 -8.68 18.49 -3.28
C PRO A 18 -8.90 19.60 -2.23
N PRO A 19 -10.15 20.07 -2.03
CA PRO A 19 -10.48 21.03 -0.98
C PRO A 19 -10.01 20.58 0.40
N ARG A 20 -9.71 21.55 1.28
CA ARG A 20 -9.14 21.28 2.61
C ARG A 20 -9.99 20.40 3.53
N ASP A 21 -11.28 20.25 3.28
CA ASP A 21 -12.21 19.47 4.11
C ASP A 21 -12.62 18.14 3.46
N SER A 22 -11.94 17.72 2.39
CA SER A 22 -12.34 16.55 1.58
C SER A 22 -12.37 15.23 2.36
N PHE A 23 -11.64 15.15 3.48
CA PHE A 23 -11.58 13.97 4.34
C PHE A 23 -12.12 14.24 5.75
N GLU A 24 -12.89 15.31 5.95
CA GLU A 24 -13.46 15.66 7.26
C GLU A 24 -14.18 14.47 7.89
N GLY A 25 -13.84 14.16 9.15
CA GLY A 25 -14.45 13.04 9.89
C GLY A 25 -13.93 11.64 9.53
N GLN A 26 -13.10 11.49 8.50
CA GLN A 26 -12.66 10.17 8.03
C GLN A 26 -11.46 9.61 8.80
N THR A 27 -11.37 8.29 8.87
CA THR A 27 -10.24 7.53 9.38
C THR A 27 -9.43 6.94 8.23
N VAL A 28 -8.13 7.24 8.20
CA VAL A 28 -7.21 6.85 7.12
C VAL A 28 -6.06 5.99 7.66
N LEU A 29 -5.74 4.89 7.00
CA LEU A 29 -4.52 4.11 7.22
C LEU A 29 -3.53 4.33 6.07
N VAL A 30 -2.27 4.62 6.39
CA VAL A 30 -1.16 4.66 5.44
C VAL A 30 -0.06 3.71 5.90
N THR A 31 0.14 2.62 5.18
CA THR A 31 1.24 1.70 5.48
C THR A 31 2.58 2.32 5.08
N GLY A 32 3.62 2.16 5.89
CA GLY A 32 4.95 2.72 5.61
C GLY A 32 4.97 4.25 5.70
N GLY A 33 4.20 4.82 6.63
CA GLY A 33 4.06 6.26 6.82
C GLY A 33 5.23 6.94 7.53
N THR A 34 6.38 6.25 7.70
CA THR A 34 7.56 6.77 8.41
C THR A 34 8.60 7.46 7.54
N GLY A 35 8.34 7.59 6.24
CA GLY A 35 9.22 8.32 5.32
C GLY A 35 8.66 8.41 3.91
N GLY A 36 9.37 9.14 3.05
CA GLY A 36 9.11 9.23 1.61
C GLY A 36 7.66 9.59 1.28
N LEU A 37 7.09 8.87 0.30
CA LEU A 37 5.72 9.06 -0.16
C LEU A 37 4.70 8.83 0.95
N GLY A 38 4.85 7.77 1.76
CA GLY A 38 3.89 7.44 2.83
C GLY A 38 3.75 8.55 3.87
N LEU A 39 4.87 9.15 4.29
CA LEU A 39 4.86 10.28 5.22
C LEU A 39 4.21 11.53 4.61
N ALA A 40 4.52 11.83 3.34
CA ALA A 40 3.90 12.94 2.63
C ALA A 40 2.38 12.73 2.47
N THR A 41 1.96 11.52 2.12
CA THR A 41 0.55 11.12 2.03
C THR A 41 -0.16 11.28 3.38
N ALA A 42 0.43 10.82 4.48
CA ALA A 42 -0.15 10.96 5.81
C ALA A 42 -0.31 12.43 6.24
N LYS A 43 0.71 13.26 5.98
CA LYS A 43 0.63 14.73 6.19
C LYS A 43 -0.49 15.34 5.36
N HIS A 44 -0.66 14.90 4.11
CA HIS A 44 -1.69 15.42 3.24
C HIS A 44 -3.10 15.08 3.74
N PHE A 45 -3.37 13.83 4.14
CA PHE A 45 -4.67 13.47 4.72
C PHE A 45 -4.99 14.25 5.99
N ALA A 46 -4.01 14.45 6.88
CA ALA A 46 -4.21 15.26 8.08
C ALA A 46 -4.57 16.72 7.72
N ASN A 47 -3.89 17.31 6.72
CA ASN A 47 -4.18 18.66 6.22
C ASN A 47 -5.56 18.76 5.56
N LEU A 48 -6.06 17.67 4.96
CA LEU A 48 -7.36 17.59 4.30
C LEU A 48 -8.53 17.26 5.25
N GLY A 49 -8.29 17.31 6.57
CA GLY A 49 -9.35 17.21 7.58
C GLY A 49 -9.66 15.81 8.09
N ALA A 50 -8.87 14.79 7.74
CA ALA A 50 -9.04 13.44 8.32
C ALA A 50 -9.11 13.51 9.84
N ALA A 51 -10.13 12.92 10.47
CA ALA A 51 -10.26 12.91 11.92
C ALA A 51 -9.18 12.05 12.58
N LYS A 52 -8.78 10.97 11.91
CA LYS A 52 -7.71 10.08 12.36
C LYS A 52 -6.84 9.64 11.19
N VAL A 53 -5.51 9.72 11.37
CA VAL A 53 -4.53 9.15 10.45
C VAL A 53 -3.67 8.13 11.20
N ILE A 54 -3.75 6.89 10.77
CA ILE A 54 -2.96 5.76 11.28
C ILE A 54 -1.79 5.53 10.32
N ILE A 55 -0.57 5.56 10.83
CA ILE A 55 0.63 5.19 10.06
C ILE A 55 1.25 3.92 10.60
N THR A 56 1.85 3.12 9.74
CA THR A 56 2.60 1.94 10.17
C THR A 56 4.10 2.13 10.16
N TYR A 57 4.78 1.43 11.07
CA TYR A 57 6.24 1.43 11.20
C TYR A 57 6.80 0.01 11.39
N ARG A 58 8.08 -0.16 11.04
CA ARG A 58 8.91 -1.29 11.49
C ARG A 58 9.81 -0.90 12.66
N ASP A 59 10.36 0.31 12.59
CA ASP A 59 11.16 0.90 13.66
C ASP A 59 10.30 1.87 14.47
N LYS A 60 10.14 1.59 15.76
CA LYS A 60 9.30 2.39 16.66
C LYS A 60 9.78 3.83 16.80
N SER A 61 11.09 4.08 16.82
CA SER A 61 11.65 5.42 16.94
C SER A 61 11.32 6.26 15.70
N ARG A 62 11.40 5.67 14.51
CA ARG A 62 10.99 6.30 13.25
C ARG A 62 9.48 6.53 13.18
N GLY A 63 8.69 5.59 13.72
CA GLY A 63 7.24 5.73 13.85
C GLY A 63 6.87 6.97 14.69
N GLU A 64 7.52 7.12 15.83
CA GLU A 64 7.29 8.24 16.74
C GLU A 64 7.75 9.58 16.15
N ALA A 65 8.91 9.62 15.50
CA ALA A 65 9.37 10.82 14.80
C ALA A 65 8.39 11.25 13.69
N ALA A 66 7.91 10.29 12.88
CA ALA A 66 6.93 10.55 11.84
C ALA A 66 5.59 11.06 12.40
N ARG A 67 5.12 10.50 13.52
CA ARG A 67 3.92 11.00 14.23
C ARG A 67 4.07 12.48 14.57
N GLN A 68 5.17 12.86 15.20
CA GLN A 68 5.45 14.25 15.60
C GLN A 68 5.51 15.19 14.39
N GLU A 69 6.12 14.75 13.28
CA GLU A 69 6.16 15.52 12.04
C GLU A 69 4.77 15.74 11.42
N ILE A 70 3.90 14.72 11.44
CA ILE A 70 2.54 14.82 10.91
C ILE A 70 1.70 15.75 11.79
N GLU A 71 1.82 15.62 13.12
CA GLU A 71 1.13 16.51 14.06
C GLU A 71 1.58 17.97 13.91
N ALA A 72 2.87 18.22 13.73
CA ALA A 72 3.38 19.56 13.48
C ALA A 72 2.83 20.14 12.16
N ALA A 73 2.78 19.34 11.09
CA ALA A 73 2.20 19.76 9.82
C ALA A 73 0.70 20.06 9.94
N ALA A 74 -0.05 19.23 10.67
CA ALA A 74 -1.47 19.44 10.93
C ALA A 74 -1.72 20.71 11.75
N ARG A 75 -0.94 20.96 12.80
CA ARG A 75 -1.03 22.21 13.58
C ARG A 75 -0.78 23.45 12.71
N ALA A 76 0.23 23.40 11.84
CA ALA A 76 0.54 24.50 10.94
C ALA A 76 -0.59 24.85 9.95
N THR A 77 -1.54 23.93 9.74
CA THR A 77 -2.71 24.12 8.87
C THR A 77 -4.03 24.28 9.62
N GLY A 78 -4.00 24.41 10.95
CA GLY A 78 -5.20 24.57 11.80
C GLY A 78 -5.93 23.26 12.10
N ARG A 79 -5.28 22.11 11.89
CA ARG A 79 -5.82 20.75 12.06
C ARG A 79 -5.37 20.10 13.38
N GLU A 80 -5.39 20.87 14.47
CA GLU A 80 -4.85 20.44 15.76
C GLU A 80 -5.60 19.27 16.42
N ARG A 81 -6.85 19.02 15.99
CA ARG A 81 -7.71 17.97 16.54
C ARG A 81 -7.53 16.60 15.86
N VAL A 82 -6.74 16.53 14.79
CA VAL A 82 -6.50 15.27 14.07
C VAL A 82 -5.73 14.32 14.97
N VAL A 83 -6.22 13.09 15.10
CA VAL A 83 -5.56 12.03 15.87
C VAL A 83 -4.53 11.34 14.98
N ILE A 84 -3.25 11.39 15.34
CA ILE A 84 -2.20 10.63 14.66
C ILE A 84 -1.82 9.41 15.49
N GLU A 85 -2.05 8.23 14.93
CA GLU A 85 -1.83 6.95 15.59
C GLU A 85 -0.74 6.16 14.85
N THR A 86 0.10 5.44 15.59
CA THR A 86 1.17 4.63 15.01
C THR A 86 1.01 3.17 15.40
N MET A 87 1.24 2.27 14.45
CA MET A 87 1.10 0.83 14.66
C MET A 87 2.28 0.08 14.04
N GLU A 88 2.73 -0.99 14.69
CA GLU A 88 3.77 -1.85 14.14
C GLU A 88 3.21 -2.69 12.98
N LEU A 89 3.95 -2.76 11.88
CA LEU A 89 3.68 -3.64 10.76
C LEU A 89 4.99 -3.98 10.05
N ASP A 90 5.33 -5.26 10.05
CA ASP A 90 6.44 -5.82 9.32
C ASP A 90 5.94 -6.73 8.18
N LEU A 91 5.99 -6.22 6.96
CA LEU A 91 5.54 -6.94 5.78
C LEU A 91 6.44 -8.12 5.39
N SER A 92 7.59 -8.30 6.03
CA SER A 92 8.42 -9.51 5.84
C SER A 92 7.88 -10.73 6.61
N ARG A 93 6.83 -10.56 7.42
CA ARG A 93 6.23 -11.61 8.28
C ARG A 93 4.71 -11.63 8.20
N TYR A 94 4.11 -12.76 7.82
CA TYR A 94 2.66 -12.91 7.77
C TYR A 94 2.01 -12.81 9.15
N SER A 95 2.66 -13.33 10.20
CA SER A 95 2.19 -13.20 11.58
C SER A 95 2.07 -11.73 12.01
N SER A 96 3.02 -10.88 11.62
CA SER A 96 2.94 -9.43 11.86
C SER A 96 1.76 -8.80 11.14
N CYS A 97 1.49 -9.19 9.89
CA CYS A 97 0.35 -8.69 9.13
C CYS A 97 -0.99 -9.07 9.78
N ILE A 98 -1.13 -10.32 10.25
CA ILE A 98 -2.33 -10.81 10.92
C ILE A 98 -2.55 -10.06 12.23
N SER A 99 -1.53 -10.01 13.11
CA SER A 99 -1.63 -9.30 14.39
C SER A 99 -1.90 -7.80 14.22
N PHE A 100 -1.32 -7.17 13.20
CA PHE A 100 -1.61 -5.78 12.85
C PHE A 100 -3.10 -5.58 12.53
N VAL A 101 -3.68 -6.44 11.68
CA VAL A 101 -5.10 -6.33 11.31
C VAL A 101 -6.00 -6.58 12.52
N GLU A 102 -5.72 -7.61 13.32
CA GLU A 102 -6.49 -7.89 14.55
C GLU A 102 -6.51 -6.69 15.50
N GLU A 103 -5.35 -6.08 15.72
CA GLU A 103 -5.21 -4.90 16.57
C GLU A 103 -5.91 -3.67 15.98
N LEU A 104 -5.84 -3.49 14.65
CA LEU A 104 -6.50 -2.38 13.95
C LEU A 104 -8.03 -2.46 14.10
N LEU A 105 -8.59 -3.66 13.89
CA LEU A 105 -10.02 -3.94 14.03
C LEU A 105 -10.50 -3.73 15.46
N ARG A 106 -9.67 -4.08 16.46
CA ARG A 106 -10.00 -3.90 17.88
C ARG A 106 -9.99 -2.43 18.30
N ARG A 107 -9.10 -1.61 17.74
CA ARG A 107 -8.89 -0.20 18.15
C ARG A 107 -9.69 0.81 17.35
N THR A 108 -10.21 0.41 16.19
CA THR A 108 -10.78 1.33 15.21
C THR A 108 -12.18 0.89 14.83
N ASN A 109 -13.16 1.75 15.05
CA ASN A 109 -14.57 1.47 14.75
C ASN A 109 -14.92 1.79 13.28
N GLY A 110 -14.16 1.22 12.35
CA GLY A 110 -14.29 1.44 10.90
C GLY A 110 -13.12 2.21 10.29
N ILE A 111 -12.99 2.13 8.97
CA ILE A 111 -11.93 2.80 8.21
C ILE A 111 -12.44 3.26 6.85
N ASP A 112 -12.12 4.49 6.45
CA ASP A 112 -12.62 5.08 5.20
C ASP A 112 -11.61 4.92 4.07
N VAL A 113 -10.33 5.07 4.36
CA VAL A 113 -9.26 4.96 3.36
C VAL A 113 -8.13 4.07 3.88
N VAL A 114 -7.70 3.13 3.07
CA VAL A 114 -6.50 2.33 3.30
C VAL A 114 -5.55 2.54 2.13
N VAL A 115 -4.34 3.03 2.42
CA VAL A 115 -3.26 3.17 1.45
C VAL A 115 -2.20 2.11 1.74
N LEU A 116 -2.19 1.08 0.91
CA LEU A 116 -1.16 0.04 0.86
C LEU A 116 0.07 0.57 0.12
N ASN A 117 0.78 1.49 0.79
CA ASN A 117 1.96 2.20 0.30
C ASN A 117 3.29 1.50 0.62
N ALA A 118 3.38 0.81 1.75
CA ALA A 118 4.64 0.22 2.21
C ALA A 118 5.22 -0.74 1.15
N GLY A 119 6.54 -0.65 0.97
CA GLY A 119 7.30 -1.56 0.13
C GLY A 119 8.80 -1.40 0.34
N THR A 120 9.55 -2.40 -0.10
CA THR A 120 11.01 -2.43 -0.06
C THR A 120 11.61 -2.53 -1.46
N PHE A 121 12.88 -2.19 -1.56
CA PHE A 121 13.74 -2.37 -2.73
C PHE A 121 15.06 -2.91 -2.22
N ASN A 122 15.40 -4.13 -2.60
CA ASN A 122 16.64 -4.78 -2.18
C ASN A 122 17.61 -4.84 -3.35
N SER A 123 18.88 -4.53 -3.10
CA SER A 123 19.96 -4.61 -4.10
C SER A 123 20.53 -6.03 -4.25
N SER A 124 20.13 -6.96 -3.39
CA SER A 124 20.59 -8.36 -3.39
C SER A 124 19.47 -9.28 -2.90
N PHE A 125 19.61 -10.58 -3.18
CA PHE A 125 18.66 -11.58 -2.69
C PHE A 125 18.64 -11.60 -1.16
N ILE A 126 17.46 -11.43 -0.59
CA ILE A 126 17.20 -11.58 0.84
C ILE A 126 16.01 -12.53 1.01
N MET A 127 16.22 -13.62 1.74
CA MET A 127 15.14 -14.52 2.12
C MET A 127 14.43 -13.95 3.34
N SER A 128 13.11 -13.79 3.26
CA SER A 128 12.27 -13.43 4.39
C SER A 128 12.16 -14.57 5.42
N PRO A 129 11.72 -14.28 6.66
CA PRO A 129 11.42 -15.31 7.65
C PRO A 129 10.38 -16.36 7.21
N ASP A 130 9.43 -16.00 6.34
CA ASP A 130 8.41 -16.93 5.83
C ASP A 130 8.86 -17.68 4.56
N GLY A 131 10.13 -17.54 4.17
CA GLY A 131 10.74 -18.33 3.11
C GLY A 131 10.37 -17.88 1.70
N TRP A 132 10.22 -16.58 1.48
CA TRP A 132 10.06 -15.95 0.17
C TRP A 132 11.17 -14.92 -0.07
N GLU A 133 11.42 -14.54 -1.32
CA GLU A 133 12.25 -13.36 -1.57
C GLU A 133 11.55 -12.12 -0.97
N GLU A 134 12.29 -11.34 -0.18
CA GLU A 134 11.72 -10.30 0.69
C GLU A 134 10.98 -9.20 -0.08
N THR A 135 11.44 -8.80 -1.26
CA THR A 135 10.77 -7.80 -2.10
C THR A 135 9.42 -8.31 -2.59
N ILE A 136 9.36 -9.53 -3.12
CA ILE A 136 8.10 -10.20 -3.50
C ILE A 136 7.18 -10.36 -2.30
N GLN A 137 7.71 -10.81 -1.16
CA GLN A 137 6.87 -10.96 0.03
C GLN A 137 6.29 -9.63 0.49
N ALA A 138 7.13 -8.63 0.71
CA ALA A 138 6.69 -7.37 1.30
C ALA A 138 5.77 -6.58 0.34
N ASN A 139 6.13 -6.47 -0.94
CA ASN A 139 5.43 -5.61 -1.89
C ASN A 139 4.21 -6.27 -2.53
N THR A 140 4.15 -7.60 -2.52
CA THR A 140 3.09 -8.36 -3.20
C THR A 140 2.33 -9.24 -2.23
N LEU A 141 2.96 -10.25 -1.62
CA LEU A 141 2.24 -11.30 -0.88
C LEU A 141 1.60 -10.78 0.41
N SER A 142 2.37 -10.06 1.23
CA SER A 142 1.89 -9.44 2.45
C SER A 142 0.92 -8.29 2.17
N THR A 143 1.17 -7.52 1.10
CA THR A 143 0.23 -6.50 0.61
C THR A 143 -1.12 -7.12 0.21
N ALA A 144 -1.10 -8.25 -0.51
CA ALA A 144 -2.30 -9.00 -0.87
C ALA A 144 -3.02 -9.54 0.37
N LEU A 145 -2.29 -10.11 1.33
CA LEU A 145 -2.85 -10.58 2.59
C LEU A 145 -3.58 -9.46 3.34
N LEU A 146 -2.95 -8.30 3.48
CA LEU A 146 -3.59 -7.13 4.10
C LEU A 146 -4.85 -6.72 3.34
N ALA A 147 -4.80 -6.66 2.01
CA ALA A 147 -5.96 -6.31 1.20
C ALA A 147 -7.13 -7.30 1.41
N ILE A 148 -6.85 -8.60 1.39
CA ILE A 148 -7.86 -9.66 1.58
C ILE A 148 -8.51 -9.59 2.97
N LEU A 149 -7.70 -9.36 4.01
CA LEU A 149 -8.21 -9.26 5.37
C LEU A 149 -9.01 -7.96 5.59
N LEU A 150 -8.51 -6.84 5.07
CA LEU A 150 -9.13 -5.53 5.24
C LEU A 150 -10.39 -5.36 4.41
N ILE A 151 -10.45 -5.88 3.17
CA ILE A 151 -11.61 -5.67 2.30
C ILE A 151 -12.90 -6.25 2.90
N LYS A 152 -12.81 -7.43 3.54
CA LYS A 152 -13.97 -8.04 4.23
C LYS A 152 -14.49 -7.14 5.34
N TRP A 153 -13.59 -6.61 6.16
CA TRP A 153 -13.93 -5.68 7.23
C TRP A 153 -14.46 -4.34 6.70
N MET A 154 -13.84 -3.79 5.65
CA MET A 154 -14.27 -2.56 5.00
C MET A 154 -15.70 -2.69 4.46
N LYS A 155 -16.05 -3.82 3.82
CA LYS A 155 -17.42 -4.10 3.35
C LYS A 155 -18.40 -4.20 4.51
N ALA A 156 -18.05 -4.92 5.58
CA ALA A 156 -18.91 -5.04 6.76
C ALA A 156 -19.22 -3.68 7.41
N GLY A 157 -18.26 -2.76 7.42
CA GLY A 157 -18.41 -1.41 7.95
C GLY A 157 -19.17 -0.43 7.03
N ARG A 158 -19.68 -0.85 5.85
CA ARG A 158 -20.28 0.08 4.85
C ARG A 158 -21.39 0.95 5.42
N GLN A 159 -22.21 0.40 6.30
CA GLN A 159 -23.34 1.08 6.93
C GLN A 159 -22.91 2.22 7.87
N ASN A 160 -21.65 2.22 8.31
CA ASN A 160 -21.11 3.22 9.23
C ASN A 160 -20.48 4.42 8.52
N ARG A 161 -20.57 4.50 7.17
CA ARG A 161 -19.90 5.52 6.36
C ARG A 161 -20.87 6.24 5.43
N GLN A 162 -20.63 7.53 5.23
CA GLN A 162 -21.37 8.33 4.25
C GLN A 162 -20.93 7.97 2.82
N THR A 163 -19.64 7.76 2.60
CA THR A 163 -19.03 7.42 1.31
C THR A 163 -18.53 5.98 1.26
N PRO A 164 -18.37 5.39 0.05
CA PRO A 164 -17.67 4.12 -0.09
C PRO A 164 -16.25 4.21 0.45
N ALA A 165 -15.79 3.12 1.10
CA ALA A 165 -14.41 3.04 1.55
C ALA A 165 -13.46 2.82 0.37
N SER A 166 -12.25 3.36 0.44
CA SER A 166 -11.23 3.27 -0.61
C SER A 166 -10.05 2.41 -0.17
N LEU A 167 -9.75 1.37 -0.94
CA LEU A 167 -8.55 0.54 -0.78
C LEU A 167 -7.59 0.83 -1.93
N VAL A 168 -6.47 1.49 -1.63
CA VAL A 168 -5.51 2.02 -2.60
C VAL A 168 -4.23 1.21 -2.56
N PHE A 169 -3.73 0.79 -3.72
CA PHE A 169 -2.45 0.12 -3.88
C PHE A 169 -1.43 1.04 -4.52
N VAL A 170 -0.23 1.14 -3.93
CA VAL A 170 0.87 1.91 -4.52
C VAL A 170 1.78 0.98 -5.32
N SER A 171 1.61 1.01 -6.65
CA SER A 171 2.51 0.34 -7.60
C SER A 171 3.71 1.24 -7.96
N SER A 172 4.25 1.12 -9.16
CA SER A 172 5.32 1.94 -9.75
C SER A 172 5.25 1.84 -11.26
N GLY A 173 5.63 2.88 -12.02
CA GLY A 173 5.74 2.78 -13.49
C GLY A 173 6.66 1.65 -13.98
N ARG A 174 7.56 1.16 -13.11
CA ARG A 174 8.39 -0.04 -13.36
C ARG A 174 7.57 -1.31 -13.55
N HIS A 175 6.29 -1.37 -13.19
CA HIS A 175 5.44 -2.53 -13.46
C HIS A 175 5.30 -2.85 -14.96
N LEU A 176 5.64 -1.91 -15.85
CA LEU A 176 5.57 -2.07 -17.31
C LEU A 176 6.81 -2.72 -17.93
N THR A 177 7.88 -2.92 -17.16
CA THR A 177 9.17 -3.41 -17.68
C THR A 177 9.42 -4.92 -17.55
N PRO A 178 8.76 -5.71 -16.68
CA PRO A 178 8.98 -7.15 -16.64
C PRO A 178 8.60 -7.83 -17.96
N ASP A 179 9.46 -8.73 -18.45
CA ASP A 179 9.12 -9.64 -19.54
C ASP A 179 8.27 -10.79 -18.99
N ILE A 180 7.05 -10.90 -19.50
CA ILE A 180 6.08 -11.92 -19.11
C ILE A 180 5.80 -12.94 -20.22
N SER A 181 6.58 -12.94 -21.30
CA SER A 181 6.37 -13.81 -22.46
C SER A 181 6.34 -15.29 -22.10
N GLU A 182 7.10 -15.71 -21.09
CA GLU A 182 7.15 -17.10 -20.61
C GLU A 182 6.15 -17.42 -19.48
N TRP A 183 5.45 -16.43 -18.91
CA TRP A 183 4.56 -16.66 -17.75
C TRP A 183 3.44 -17.66 -18.01
N PRO A 184 2.81 -17.73 -19.21
CA PRO A 184 1.80 -18.76 -19.50
C PRO A 184 2.32 -20.20 -19.36
N GLU A 185 3.63 -20.43 -19.52
CA GLU A 185 4.23 -21.75 -19.29
C GLU A 185 4.49 -22.03 -17.81
N TRP A 186 4.65 -20.99 -16.99
CA TRP A 186 4.77 -21.12 -15.54
C TRP A 186 3.46 -21.46 -14.85
N GLU A 187 2.31 -21.04 -15.40
CA GLU A 187 0.99 -21.42 -14.90
C GLU A 187 0.78 -22.95 -14.93
N LYS A 188 1.39 -23.63 -15.91
CA LYS A 188 1.31 -25.09 -16.07
C LYS A 188 2.25 -25.85 -15.14
N ARG A 189 3.19 -25.17 -14.47
CA ARG A 189 4.19 -25.81 -13.60
C ARG A 189 3.68 -25.84 -12.16
N GLU A 190 4.00 -26.92 -11.45
CA GLU A 190 3.65 -27.06 -10.04
C GLU A 190 4.25 -25.90 -9.21
N GLY A 191 3.37 -25.16 -8.52
CA GLY A 191 3.72 -24.02 -7.67
C GLY A 191 3.94 -22.66 -8.37
N GLY A 192 3.85 -22.61 -9.70
CA GLY A 192 3.76 -21.35 -10.45
C GLY A 192 4.99 -20.44 -10.40
N ILE A 193 4.84 -19.23 -10.95
CA ILE A 193 5.93 -18.25 -11.10
C ILE A 193 6.51 -17.76 -9.76
N LEU A 194 5.74 -17.77 -8.68
CA LEU A 194 6.22 -17.29 -7.37
C LEU A 194 7.36 -18.18 -6.82
N LEU A 195 7.32 -19.49 -7.06
CA LEU A 195 8.41 -20.38 -6.66
C LEU A 195 9.70 -20.13 -7.44
N HIS A 196 9.61 -19.61 -8.66
CA HIS A 196 10.80 -19.19 -9.42
C HIS A 196 11.54 -18.09 -8.66
N TYR A 197 10.83 -17.04 -8.20
CA TYR A 197 11.44 -15.91 -7.49
C TYR A 197 11.92 -16.25 -6.07
N LYS A 198 11.39 -17.32 -5.47
CA LYS A 198 11.85 -17.82 -4.17
C LYS A 198 13.29 -18.35 -4.20
N ASN A 199 13.77 -18.82 -5.35
CA ASN A 199 15.10 -19.44 -5.45
C ASN A 199 16.18 -18.39 -5.72
N ALA A 200 17.19 -18.33 -4.85
CA ALA A 200 18.34 -17.42 -4.96
C ALA A 200 19.12 -17.60 -6.28
N SER A 201 19.15 -18.79 -6.88
CA SER A 201 19.81 -19.02 -8.18
C SER A 201 19.14 -18.27 -9.34
N ASN A 202 17.90 -17.84 -9.15
CA ASN A 202 17.13 -17.08 -10.14
C ASN A 202 17.17 -15.57 -9.86
N TRP A 203 17.96 -15.12 -8.89
CA TRP A 203 18.13 -13.69 -8.63
C TRP A 203 18.69 -12.99 -9.88
N PRO A 204 18.13 -11.84 -10.29
CA PRO A 204 18.61 -11.11 -11.46
C PRO A 204 20.09 -10.73 -11.34
N SER A 205 20.79 -10.67 -12.47
CA SER A 205 22.18 -10.20 -12.49
C SER A 205 22.30 -8.76 -11.99
N ASP A 206 23.51 -8.35 -11.61
CA ASP A 206 23.81 -7.00 -11.11
C ASP A 206 23.49 -5.86 -12.10
N SER A 207 23.24 -6.17 -13.38
CA SER A 207 22.76 -5.22 -14.39
C SER A 207 21.23 -5.03 -14.38
N ALA A 208 20.50 -5.85 -13.64
CA ALA A 208 19.04 -5.94 -13.59
C ALA A 208 18.50 -5.88 -12.15
N VAL A 209 19.19 -5.16 -11.26
CA VAL A 209 18.86 -5.08 -9.83
C VAL A 209 17.42 -4.61 -9.57
N ASP A 210 16.84 -3.82 -10.46
CA ASP A 210 15.45 -3.38 -10.35
C ASP A 210 14.41 -4.39 -10.88
N ALA A 211 14.83 -5.50 -11.50
CA ALA A 211 13.92 -6.48 -12.09
C ALA A 211 13.01 -7.14 -11.04
N MET A 212 13.52 -7.47 -9.85
CA MET A 212 12.70 -8.02 -8.77
C MET A 212 11.68 -7.00 -8.24
N TYR A 213 12.11 -5.75 -8.09
CA TYR A 213 11.20 -4.68 -7.69
C TYR A 213 10.12 -4.45 -8.75
N ALA A 214 10.51 -4.31 -10.03
CA ALA A 214 9.59 -4.16 -11.16
C ALA A 214 8.57 -5.31 -11.21
N THR A 215 9.04 -6.55 -11.05
CA THR A 215 8.21 -7.74 -10.98
C THR A 215 7.24 -7.69 -9.81
N SER A 216 7.70 -7.32 -8.60
CA SER A 216 6.82 -7.18 -7.43
C SER A 216 5.70 -6.15 -7.67
N LYS A 217 6.01 -5.08 -8.41
CA LYS A 217 5.06 -4.01 -8.77
C LYS A 217 4.12 -4.41 -9.90
N LEU A 218 4.49 -5.34 -10.76
CA LEU A 218 3.56 -5.97 -11.70
C LEU A 218 2.64 -6.97 -10.99
N LEU A 219 3.18 -7.83 -10.14
CA LEU A 219 2.39 -8.82 -9.40
C LEU A 219 1.35 -8.14 -8.50
N VAL A 220 1.66 -7.00 -7.88
CA VAL A 220 0.66 -6.26 -7.09
C VAL A 220 -0.45 -5.66 -7.95
N MET A 221 -0.22 -5.39 -9.25
CA MET A 221 -1.29 -4.97 -10.17
C MET A 221 -2.27 -6.11 -10.46
N TYR A 222 -1.78 -7.34 -10.61
CA TYR A 222 -2.64 -8.53 -10.73
C TYR A 222 -3.45 -8.75 -9.45
N VAL A 223 -2.82 -8.60 -8.27
CA VAL A 223 -3.53 -8.63 -6.99
C VAL A 223 -4.62 -7.56 -6.94
N PHE A 224 -4.30 -6.33 -7.34
CA PHE A 224 -5.27 -5.23 -7.38
C PHE A 224 -6.48 -5.58 -8.26
N GLU A 225 -6.27 -6.14 -9.44
CA GLU A 225 -7.36 -6.55 -10.34
C GLU A 225 -8.28 -7.58 -9.69
N GLU A 226 -7.72 -8.61 -9.05
CA GLU A 226 -8.50 -9.63 -8.33
C GLU A 226 -9.25 -9.04 -7.13
N ILE A 227 -8.62 -8.12 -6.40
CA ILE A 227 -9.24 -7.42 -5.27
C ILE A 227 -10.39 -6.53 -5.73
N CYS A 228 -10.30 -5.89 -6.90
CA CYS A 228 -11.41 -5.14 -7.49
C CYS A 228 -12.64 -6.03 -7.76
N LYS A 229 -12.44 -7.26 -8.24
CA LYS A 229 -13.52 -8.25 -8.44
C LYS A 229 -14.22 -8.62 -7.12
N LEU A 230 -13.50 -8.55 -6.00
CA LEU A 230 -14.04 -8.80 -4.66
C LEU A 230 -14.65 -7.55 -4.01
N ALA A 231 -14.29 -6.35 -4.47
CA ALA A 231 -14.74 -5.08 -3.91
C ALA A 231 -16.21 -4.82 -4.20
N VAL A 232 -16.66 -5.13 -5.42
CA VAL A 232 -18.07 -5.03 -5.82
C VAL A 232 -18.97 -5.90 -4.93
N ASP A 233 -20.12 -5.38 -4.56
CA ASP A 233 -21.19 -6.17 -3.97
C ASP A 233 -21.90 -7.05 -5.02
N ALA A 234 -22.90 -7.84 -4.60
CA ALA A 234 -23.65 -8.71 -5.52
C ALA A 234 -24.44 -7.93 -6.60
N LYS A 235 -24.55 -6.60 -6.48
CA LYS A 235 -25.18 -5.69 -7.44
C LYS A 235 -24.17 -4.92 -8.30
N GLY A 236 -22.87 -5.10 -8.08
CA GLY A 236 -21.84 -4.40 -8.84
C GLY A 236 -21.53 -2.99 -8.30
N GLU A 237 -21.97 -2.65 -7.09
CA GLU A 237 -21.68 -1.37 -6.41
C GLU A 237 -20.45 -1.46 -5.49
#